data_AF-Q86ZE1-F1
#
_entry.id   AF-Q86ZE1-F1
#
_cell.length_a   1.000
_cell.length_b   1.000
_cell.length_c   1.000
_cell.angle_alpha   90.00
_cell.angle_beta   90.00
_cell.angle_gamma   90.00
#
_symmetry.space_group_name_H-M   'P 1'
#
loop_
_entity.id
_entity.type
_entity.pdbx_description
1 polymer ?
#
loop_
_entity_poly.entity_id
_entity_poly.type
_entity_poly.pdbx_seq_one_letter_code
_entity_poly.pdbx_strand_id
1 'polypeptide(L)'
;EMGAGTGGTTYHVLERLRNPDGSSKATQYHFTDISPGFLAKAADRFDKDASIMQFGTLNIENNPTEQGFSPESFDLIVCANVLHATKSIQETLAHCKSPLKPGGKL
;
A
#
# COMPACT_ATOMS: atom_id res chain seq x y z
N GLU A 1 0.41 0.66 0.70
CA GLU A 1 1.23 -0.50 1.10
C GLU A 1 1.38 -1.43 -0.08
N MET A 2 2.61 -1.73 -0.47
CA MET A 2 2.94 -2.57 -1.63
C MET A 2 3.26 -3.99 -1.17
N GLY A 3 2.64 -4.99 -1.79
CA GLY A 3 2.82 -6.40 -1.40
C GLY A 3 2.32 -6.69 0.01
N ALA A 4 1.13 -6.19 0.32
CA ALA A 4 0.55 -6.29 1.66
C ALA A 4 0.17 -7.74 2.04
N GLY A 5 0.04 -8.64 1.06
CA GLY A 5 -0.19 -10.07 1.27
C GLY A 5 -1.38 -10.35 2.17
N THR A 6 -1.17 -11.08 3.26
CA THR A 6 -2.24 -11.40 4.22
C THR A 6 -2.64 -10.21 5.12
N GLY A 7 -1.97 -9.07 5.02
CA GLY A 7 -2.24 -7.86 5.80
C GLY A 7 -1.68 -7.89 7.23
N GLY A 8 -0.60 -8.64 7.47
CA GLY A 8 0.06 -8.70 8.78
C GLY A 8 0.56 -7.33 9.25
N THR A 9 1.31 -6.64 8.38
CA THR A 9 1.80 -5.27 8.64
C THR A 9 0.66 -4.26 8.63
N THR A 10 -0.25 -4.36 7.64
CA THR A 10 -1.46 -3.53 7.52
C THR A 10 -2.22 -3.42 8.83
N TYR A 11 -2.43 -4.55 9.53
CA TYR A 11 -3.14 -4.58 10.81
C TYR A 11 -2.57 -3.58 11.82
N HIS A 12 -1.26 -3.64 12.06
CA HIS A 12 -0.60 -2.77 13.04
C HIS A 12 -0.55 -1.31 12.60
N VAL A 13 -0.42 -1.07 11.28
CA VAL A 13 -0.45 0.29 10.74
C VAL A 13 -1.83 0.91 10.94
N LEU A 14 -2.90 0.21 10.57
CA LEU A 14 -4.28 0.70 10.72
C LEU A 14 -4.64 0.94 12.19
N GLU A 15 -4.23 0.04 13.11
CA GLU A 15 -4.41 0.28 14.56
C GLU A 15 -3.78 1.59 15.02
N ARG A 16 -2.63 1.97 14.48
CA ARG A 16 -1.92 3.19 14.89
C ARG A 16 -2.49 4.45 14.24
N LEU A 17 -3.07 4.31 13.05
CA LEU A 17 -3.76 5.38 12.32
C LEU A 17 -5.13 5.69 12.90
N ARG A 18 -5.80 4.70 13.52
CA ARG A 18 -7.11 4.89 14.12
C ARG A 18 -7.06 5.83 15.33
N ASN A 19 -8.01 6.75 15.39
CA ASN A 19 -8.26 7.62 16.52
C ASN A 19 -9.29 6.98 17.48
N PRO A 20 -9.36 7.44 18.75
CA PRO A 20 -10.32 6.90 19.71
C PRO A 20 -11.80 7.06 19.31
N ASP A 21 -12.11 8.03 18.46
CA ASP A 21 -13.45 8.30 17.94
C ASP A 21 -13.82 7.46 16.70
N GLY A 22 -12.93 6.58 16.26
CA GLY A 22 -13.11 5.74 15.07
C GLY A 22 -12.70 6.40 13.75
N SER A 23 -12.35 7.69 13.74
CA SER A 23 -11.76 8.34 12.56
C SER A 23 -10.31 7.86 12.33
N SER A 24 -9.73 8.19 11.18
CA SER A 24 -8.33 7.88 10.87
C SER A 24 -7.50 9.15 10.69
N LYS A 25 -6.22 9.05 11.06
CA LYS A 25 -5.19 10.05 10.74
C LYS A 25 -4.82 10.07 9.25
N ALA A 26 -5.13 9.00 8.52
CA ALA A 26 -4.95 8.92 7.08
C ALA A 26 -6.27 9.20 6.38
N THR A 27 -6.22 9.89 5.24
CA THR A 27 -7.37 10.11 4.36
C THR A 27 -7.63 8.90 3.47
N GLN A 28 -6.58 8.21 3.05
CA GLN A 28 -6.62 7.06 2.14
C GLN A 28 -5.53 6.05 2.51
N TYR A 29 -5.82 4.77 2.34
CA TYR A 29 -4.89 3.66 2.53
C TYR A 29 -5.04 2.66 1.39
N HIS A 30 -4.09 2.69 0.46
CA HIS A 30 -4.06 1.75 -0.66
C HIS A 30 -3.40 0.43 -0.22
N PHE A 31 -4.20 -0.61 -0.06
CA PHE A 31 -3.77 -1.98 0.12
C PHE A 31 -3.55 -2.62 -1.25
N THR A 32 -2.30 -2.99 -1.57
CA THR A 32 -1.98 -3.59 -2.86
C THR A 32 -1.18 -4.86 -2.75
N ASP A 33 -1.43 -5.77 -3.68
CA ASP A 33 -0.67 -7.01 -3.85
C ASP A 33 -0.67 -7.43 -5.32
N ILE A 34 0.31 -8.23 -5.75
CA ILE A 34 0.31 -8.78 -7.11
C ILE A 34 -0.80 -9.82 -7.28
N SER A 35 -1.15 -10.53 -6.21
CA SER A 35 -2.18 -11.56 -6.22
C SER A 35 -3.53 -11.00 -5.78
N PRO A 36 -4.56 -11.02 -6.65
CA PRO A 36 -5.91 -10.57 -6.29
C PRO A 36 -6.55 -11.42 -5.18
N GLY A 37 -6.05 -12.65 -4.95
CA GLY A 37 -6.57 -13.57 -3.93
C GLY A 37 -6.44 -13.05 -2.50
N PHE A 38 -5.57 -12.07 -2.26
CA PHE A 38 -5.45 -11.41 -0.95
C PHE A 38 -6.45 -10.27 -0.77
N LEU A 39 -6.89 -9.62 -1.84
CA LEU A 39 -7.67 -8.37 -1.77
C LEU A 39 -9.06 -8.58 -1.15
N ALA A 40 -9.78 -9.63 -1.57
CA ALA A 40 -11.11 -9.92 -1.03
C ALA A 40 -11.07 -10.22 0.47
N LYS A 41 -10.11 -11.06 0.90
CA LYS A 41 -9.92 -11.38 2.32
C LYS A 41 -9.50 -10.17 3.14
N ALA A 42 -8.71 -9.27 2.56
CA ALA A 42 -8.29 -8.04 3.22
C ALA A 42 -9.47 -7.07 3.38
N ALA A 43 -10.35 -6.95 2.39
CA ALA A 43 -11.57 -6.14 2.50
C ALA A 43 -12.46 -6.60 3.68
N ASP A 44 -12.72 -7.90 3.79
CA ASP A 44 -13.48 -8.46 4.91
C ASP A 44 -12.76 -8.24 6.26
N ARG A 45 -11.44 -8.41 6.28
CA ARG A 45 -10.63 -8.28 7.50
C ARG A 45 -10.56 -6.84 8.02
N PHE A 46 -10.52 -5.86 7.14
CA PHE A 46 -10.31 -4.45 7.46
C PHE A 46 -11.58 -3.59 7.29
N ASP A 47 -12.75 -4.21 7.38
CA ASP A 47 -14.06 -3.53 7.27
C ASP A 47 -14.22 -2.34 8.24
N LYS A 48 -13.61 -2.43 9.43
CA LYS A 48 -13.58 -1.33 10.42
C LYS A 48 -12.91 -0.06 9.90
N ASP A 49 -12.02 -0.18 8.92
CA ASP A 49 -11.27 0.92 8.33
C ASP A 49 -11.72 1.18 6.87
N ALA A 50 -12.85 0.59 6.44
CA ALA A 50 -13.35 0.64 5.06
C ALA A 50 -13.52 2.07 4.52
N SER A 51 -13.77 3.07 5.39
CA SER A 51 -13.92 4.46 4.99
C SER A 51 -12.66 5.07 4.35
N ILE A 52 -11.48 4.50 4.60
CA ILE A 52 -10.21 4.98 4.05
C ILE A 52 -9.54 3.96 3.12
N MET A 53 -10.00 2.71 3.07
CA MET A 53 -9.30 1.63 2.37
C MET A 53 -9.57 1.66 0.86
N GLN A 54 -8.51 1.47 0.07
CA GLN A 54 -8.57 1.20 -1.36
C GLN A 54 -7.84 -0.10 -1.62
N PHE A 55 -8.48 -1.03 -2.32
CA PHE A 55 -7.88 -2.32 -2.67
C PHE A 55 -7.59 -2.35 -4.16
N GLY A 56 -6.39 -2.78 -4.55
CA GLY A 56 -6.02 -2.88 -5.95
C GLY A 56 -4.81 -3.77 -6.18
N THR A 57 -4.69 -4.35 -7.37
CA THR A 57 -3.49 -5.10 -7.73
C THR A 57 -2.35 -4.17 -8.07
N LEU A 58 -1.12 -4.51 -7.68
CA LEU A 58 0.08 -3.81 -8.09
C LEU A 58 1.25 -4.78 -8.21
N ASN A 59 1.87 -4.83 -9.38
CA ASN A 59 3.18 -5.44 -9.57
C ASN A 59 4.26 -4.35 -9.54
N ILE A 60 5.06 -4.30 -8.48
CA ILE A 60 6.09 -3.26 -8.31
C ILE A 60 7.34 -3.48 -9.19
N GLU A 61 7.43 -4.62 -9.89
CA GLU A 61 8.43 -4.77 -10.98
C GLU A 61 8.07 -3.93 -12.20
N ASN A 62 6.82 -3.50 -12.34
CA ASN A 62 6.35 -2.66 -13.43
C ASN A 62 6.12 -1.23 -12.94
N ASN A 63 6.09 -0.27 -13.86
CA ASN A 63 5.83 1.13 -13.54
C ASN A 63 4.43 1.30 -12.87
N PRO A 64 4.33 1.90 -11.67
CA PRO A 64 3.04 2.10 -11.01
C PRO A 64 2.09 3.02 -11.77
N THR A 65 2.60 3.99 -12.54
CA THR A 65 1.75 4.93 -13.27
C THR A 65 0.98 4.27 -14.42
N GLU A 66 1.58 3.27 -15.05
CA GLU A 66 0.93 2.43 -16.06
C GLU A 66 -0.12 1.48 -15.46
N GLN A 67 -0.10 1.31 -14.14
CA GLN A 67 -1.04 0.47 -13.38
C GLN A 67 -2.12 1.31 -12.66
N GLY A 68 -2.25 2.59 -13.01
CA GLY A 68 -3.31 3.47 -12.50
C GLY A 68 -2.98 4.21 -11.20
N PHE A 69 -1.72 4.18 -10.74
CA PHE A 69 -1.28 4.99 -9.59
C PHE A 69 -0.77 6.33 -10.06
N SER A 70 -1.32 7.42 -9.51
CA SER A 70 -0.85 8.76 -9.87
C SER A 70 0.59 9.01 -9.39
N PRO A 71 1.41 9.71 -10.16
CA PRO A 71 2.71 10.17 -9.69
C PRO A 71 2.53 11.15 -8.52
N GLU A 72 3.50 11.17 -7.60
CA GLU A 72 3.53 12.13 -6.49
C GLU A 72 2.22 12.26 -5.70
N SER A 73 1.51 11.16 -5.48
CA SER A 73 0.20 11.17 -4.80
C SER A 73 0.24 10.62 -3.37
N PHE A 74 1.33 9.97 -2.95
CA PHE A 74 1.43 9.33 -1.64
C PHE A 74 2.45 10.01 -0.73
N ASP A 75 2.07 10.20 0.53
CA ASP A 75 2.95 10.74 1.59
C ASP A 75 3.82 9.65 2.23
N LEU A 76 3.32 8.41 2.27
CA LEU A 76 3.99 7.24 2.84
C LEU A 76 3.74 6.01 1.97
N ILE A 77 4.81 5.28 1.68
CA ILE A 77 4.76 3.94 1.10
C ILE A 77 5.28 2.96 2.14
N VAL A 78 4.61 1.82 2.27
CA VAL A 78 4.97 0.74 3.20
C VAL A 78 5.28 -0.49 2.37
N CYS A 79 6.47 -1.07 2.58
CA CYS A 79 6.97 -2.23 1.87
C CYS A 79 7.57 -3.24 2.87
N ALA A 80 6.74 -4.08 3.49
CA ALA A 80 7.19 -5.05 4.48
C ALA A 80 7.47 -6.41 3.81
N ASN A 81 8.72 -6.86 3.83
CA ASN A 81 9.14 -8.18 3.32
C ASN A 81 8.72 -8.47 1.86
N VAL A 82 8.71 -7.45 1.00
CA VAL A 82 8.26 -7.57 -0.40
C VAL A 82 9.39 -7.32 -1.41
N LEU A 83 10.22 -6.29 -1.22
CA LEU A 83 11.09 -5.79 -2.30
C LEU A 83 12.19 -6.78 -2.70
N HIS A 84 12.63 -7.63 -1.78
CA HIS A 84 13.64 -8.66 -2.05
C HIS A 84 13.15 -9.78 -2.99
N ALA A 85 11.84 -9.90 -3.20
CA ALA A 85 11.24 -10.89 -4.09
C ALA A 85 11.14 -10.40 -5.55
N THR A 86 11.73 -9.24 -5.86
CA THR A 86 11.73 -8.65 -7.20
C THR A 86 13.02 -8.95 -7.95
N LYS A 87 12.98 -8.95 -9.28
CA LYS A 87 14.16 -9.20 -10.13
C LYS A 87 15.29 -8.20 -9.97
N SER A 88 14.97 -6.92 -9.73
CA SER A 88 15.93 -5.82 -9.69
C SER A 88 15.56 -4.82 -8.60
N ILE A 89 16.32 -4.84 -7.50
CA ILE A 89 16.06 -3.93 -6.38
C ILE A 89 16.19 -2.46 -6.78
N GLN A 90 17.10 -2.13 -7.70
CA GLN A 90 17.31 -0.77 -8.17
C GLN A 90 16.07 -0.24 -8.92
N GLU A 91 15.52 -1.05 -9.81
CA GLU A 91 14.33 -0.71 -10.59
C GLU A 91 13.09 -0.65 -9.70
N THR A 92 12.91 -1.64 -8.83
CA THR A 92 11.84 -1.66 -7.84
C THR A 92 11.86 -0.43 -6.93
N LEU A 93 13.03 0.01 -6.44
CA LEU A 93 13.13 1.23 -5.64
C LEU A 93 12.82 2.49 -6.47
N ALA A 94 13.13 2.52 -7.76
CA ALA A 94 12.75 3.62 -8.65
C ALA A 94 11.22 3.67 -8.83
N HIS A 95 10.58 2.51 -9.02
CA HIS A 95 9.13 2.40 -9.08
C HIS A 95 8.46 2.79 -7.75
N CYS A 96 9.02 2.41 -6.60
CA CYS A 96 8.51 2.88 -5.30
C CYS A 96 8.58 4.41 -5.17
N LYS A 97 9.55 5.08 -5.78
CA LYS A 97 9.68 6.54 -5.68
C LYS A 97 8.68 7.29 -6.56
N SER A 98 8.24 6.74 -7.70
CA SER A 98 7.41 7.49 -8.65
C SER A 98 6.05 7.96 -8.11
N PRO A 99 5.30 7.17 -7.31
CA PRO A 99 4.04 7.64 -6.73
C PRO A 99 4.25 8.45 -5.44
N LEU A 100 5.48 8.57 -4.95
CA LEU A 100 5.79 9.27 -3.69
C LEU A 100 5.91 10.78 -3.93
N LYS A 101 5.22 11.58 -3.12
CA LYS A 101 5.34 13.04 -3.13
C LYS A 101 6.78 13.50 -2.85
N PRO A 102 7.20 14.69 -3.30
CA PRO A 102 8.39 15.35 -2.78
C PRO A 102 8.33 15.42 -1.24
N GLY A 103 9.34 14.83 -0.58
CA GLY A 103 9.41 14.76 0.89
C GLY A 103 8.69 13.58 1.55
N GLY A 104 7.97 12.77 0.77
CA GLY A 104 7.33 11.54 1.25
C GLY A 104 8.33 10.49 1.76
N LYS A 105 7.81 9.48 2.44
CA LYS A 105 8.61 8.42 3.08
C LYS A 105 8.34 7.05 2.44
N LEU A 106 9.40 6.25 2.34
CA LEU A 106 9.39 4.83 1.99
C LEU A 106 9.93 4.03 3.17
#